data_AF-A0A1V5ZQ74-F1
#
_entry.id   AF-A0A1V5ZQ74-F1
#
_cell.length_a   1.000
_cell.length_b   1.000
_cell.length_c   1.000
_cell.angle_alpha   90.00
_cell.angle_beta   90.00
_cell.angle_gamma   90.00
#
_symmetry.space_group_name_H-M   'P 1'
#
loop_
_entity.id
_entity.type
_entity.pdbx_description
1 polymer ?
#
loop_
_entity_poly.entity_id
_entity_poly.type
_entity_poly.pdbx_seq_one_letter_code
_entity_poly.pdbx_strand_id
1 'polypeptide(L)'
;MSVLLHNPSFFTEAYLSEYVDYTLSLAQENFEIFKPRLSKTKVNLVQSNLLNFVKDISLSDSNLILVANLPYIPENTFDQNV
;
A
#
# COMPACT_ATOMS: atom_id res chain seq x y z
N MET A 1 -7.18 -1.12 1.92
CA MET A 1 -7.77 -2.18 2.78
C MET A 1 -8.99 -2.89 2.18
N SER A 2 -9.92 -2.21 1.49
CA SER A 2 -11.10 -2.85 0.87
C SER A 2 -10.76 -4.11 0.05
N VAL A 3 -9.72 -4.06 -0.79
CA VAL A 3 -9.25 -5.21 -1.58
C VAL A 3 -8.97 -6.46 -0.73
N LEU A 4 -8.34 -6.30 0.44
CA LEU A 4 -8.04 -7.41 1.35
C LEU A 4 -9.30 -7.96 2.01
N LEU A 5 -10.24 -7.08 2.38
CA LEU A 5 -11.51 -7.49 3.00
C LEU A 5 -12.39 -8.29 2.05
N HIS A 6 -12.36 -7.98 0.75
CA HIS A 6 -13.09 -8.73 -0.27
C HIS A 6 -12.37 -10.02 -0.71
N ASN A 7 -11.08 -10.17 -0.40
CA ASN A 7 -10.26 -11.31 -0.81
C ASN A 7 -9.37 -11.85 0.35
N PRO A 8 -9.96 -12.22 1.50
CA PRO A 8 -9.23 -12.44 2.76
C PRO A 8 -8.32 -13.67 2.79
N SER A 9 -8.34 -14.50 1.74
CA SER A 9 -7.47 -15.68 1.61
C SER A 9 -6.61 -15.68 0.35
N PHE A 10 -6.69 -14.62 -0.47
CA PHE A 10 -5.93 -14.54 -1.71
C PHE A 10 -4.50 -14.05 -1.48
N PHE A 11 -4.33 -13.08 -0.57
CA PHE A 11 -3.05 -12.47 -0.27
C PHE A 11 -2.44 -13.06 1.00
N THR A 12 -1.19 -13.53 0.92
CA THR A 12 -0.40 -13.96 2.06
C THR A 12 0.21 -12.77 2.80
N GLU A 13 0.63 -11.76 2.04
CA GLU A 13 1.22 -10.53 2.56
C GLU A 13 0.74 -9.32 1.74
N ALA A 14 0.55 -8.20 2.42
CA ALA A 14 0.18 -6.93 1.83
C ALA A 14 1.01 -5.81 2.46
N TYR A 15 1.38 -4.84 1.64
CA TYR A 15 2.08 -3.64 2.08
C TYR A 15 1.25 -2.42 1.72
N LEU A 16 1.17 -1.48 2.66
CA LEU A 16 0.62 -0.14 2.43
C LEU A 16 1.73 0.86 2.73
N SER A 17 2.25 1.50 1.68
CA SER A 17 3.21 2.60 1.80
C SER A 17 2.47 3.94 1.74
N GLU A 18 2.67 4.79 2.74
CA GLU A 18 2.15 6.16 2.78
C GLU A 18 3.22 7.07 3.36
N TYR A 19 3.51 8.20 2.72
CA TYR A 19 4.56 9.11 3.18
C TYR A 19 4.01 10.20 4.12
N VAL A 20 2.71 10.48 4.06
CA VAL A 20 2.03 11.46 4.92
C VAL A 20 1.66 10.81 6.25
N ASP A 21 2.29 11.28 7.32
CA ASP A 21 2.17 10.72 8.69
C ASP A 21 0.72 10.64 9.20
N TYR A 22 -0.06 11.70 8.98
CA TYR A 22 -1.47 11.74 9.36
C TYR A 22 -2.30 10.66 8.66
N THR A 23 -2.13 10.51 7.34
CA THR A 23 -2.87 9.51 6.55
C THR A 23 -2.48 8.09 6.94
N LEU A 24 -1.19 7.86 7.23
CA LEU A 24 -0.71 6.57 7.73
C LEU A 24 -1.32 6.24 9.10
N SER A 25 -1.41 7.22 10.00
CA SER A 25 -2.01 7.04 11.33
C SER A 25 -3.48 6.63 11.22
N LEU A 26 -4.26 7.29 10.35
CA LEU A 26 -5.65 6.88 10.06
C LEU A 26 -5.73 5.47 9.47
N ALA A 27 -4.78 5.08 8.61
CA ALA A 27 -4.74 3.73 8.05
C ALA A 27 -4.44 2.68 9.14
N GLN A 28 -3.59 2.99 10.12
CA GLN A 28 -3.29 2.12 11.26
C GLN A 28 -4.51 1.94 12.18
N GLU A 29 -5.23 3.02 12.50
CA GLU A 29 -6.47 2.95 13.28
C GLU A 29 -7.50 2.05 12.60
N ASN A 30 -7.71 2.26 11.29
CA ASN A 30 -8.59 1.41 10.50
C ASN A 30 -8.10 -0.05 10.48
N PHE A 31 -6.80 -0.27 10.33
CA PHE A 31 -6.24 -1.61 10.33
C PHE A 31 -6.57 -2.35 11.63
N GLU A 32 -6.38 -1.76 12.80
CA GLU A 32 -6.67 -2.41 14.08
C GLU A 32 -8.14 -2.81 14.23
N ILE A 33 -9.08 -2.01 13.69
CA ILE A 33 -10.52 -2.34 13.67
C ILE A 33 -10.79 -3.61 12.84
N PHE A 34 -10.12 -3.75 11.69
CA PHE A 34 -10.38 -4.82 10.72
C PHE A 34 -9.44 -6.02 10.82
N LYS A 35 -8.36 -5.92 11.58
CA LYS A 35 -7.33 -6.95 11.79
C LYS A 35 -7.89 -8.34 12.10
N PRO A 36 -8.94 -8.51 12.93
CA PRO A 36 -9.52 -9.85 13.15
C PRO A 36 -10.04 -10.53 11.88
N ARG A 37 -10.49 -9.74 10.89
CA ARG A 37 -10.99 -10.23 9.59
C ARG A 37 -9.87 -10.51 8.59
N LEU A 38 -8.65 -10.09 8.88
CA LEU A 38 -7.45 -10.22 8.04
C LEU A 38 -6.46 -11.24 8.61
N SER A 39 -6.92 -12.16 9.47
CA SER A 39 -6.06 -13.08 10.24
C SER A 39 -5.16 -14.00 9.40
N LYS A 40 -5.42 -14.14 8.10
CA LYS A 40 -4.62 -14.94 7.16
C LYS A 40 -3.64 -14.14 6.30
N THR A 41 -3.74 -12.80 6.33
CA THR A 41 -2.89 -11.91 5.54
C THR A 41 -2.00 -11.11 6.49
N LYS A 42 -0.68 -11.21 6.31
CA LYS A 42 0.25 -10.31 6.99
C LYS A 42 0.15 -8.93 6.34
N VAL A 43 -0.23 -7.91 7.12
CA VAL A 43 -0.35 -6.53 6.62
C VAL A 43 0.75 -5.68 7.24
N ASN A 44 1.54 -5.04 6.40
CA ASN A 44 2.62 -4.14 6.81
C ASN A 44 2.24 -2.70 6.40
N LEU A 45 2.18 -1.80 7.36
CA LEU A 45 2.01 -0.37 7.11
C LEU A 45 3.39 0.29 7.24
N VAL A 46 3.84 0.96 6.18
CA VAL A 46 5.21 1.49 6.07
C VAL A 46 5.15 2.97 5.75
N GLN A 47 5.83 3.78 6.57
CA GLN A 47 6.00 5.19 6.26
C GLN A 47 7.08 5.38 5.20
N SER A 48 6.69 5.44 3.94
CA SER A 48 7.62 5.63 2.82
C SER A 48 6.88 6.12 1.59
N ASN A 49 7.58 6.85 0.71
CA ASN A 49 7.05 7.11 -0.63
C ASN A 49 7.20 5.85 -1.50
N LEU A 50 6.38 5.75 -2.54
CA LEU A 50 6.32 4.58 -3.41
C LEU A 50 7.68 4.22 -4.03
N LEU A 51 8.45 5.22 -4.47
CA LEU A 51 9.73 4.99 -5.17
C LEU A 51 10.81 4.43 -4.24
N ASN A 52 10.88 4.92 -3.00
CA ASN A 52 11.81 4.40 -2.00
C ASN A 52 11.38 3.01 -1.54
N PHE A 53 10.09 2.85 -1.26
CA PHE A 53 9.51 1.57 -0.86
C PHE A 53 9.81 0.43 -1.85
N VAL A 54 9.65 0.68 -3.16
CA VAL A 54 9.91 -0.33 -4.20
C VAL A 54 11.39 -0.71 -4.28
N LYS A 55 12.31 0.20 -3.94
CA LYS A 55 13.76 -0.09 -3.90
C LYS A 55 14.14 -0.98 -2.72
N ASP A 56 13.46 -0.79 -1.58
CA ASP A 56 13.80 -1.45 -0.32
C ASP A 56 13.23 -2.87 -0.20
N ILE A 57 12.20 -3.21 -0.99
CA ILE A 57 11.64 -4.55 -1.00
C ILE A 57 12.35 -5.42 -2.04
N SER A 58 12.89 -6.55 -1.58
CA SER A 58 13.35 -7.63 -2.46
C SER A 58 12.13 -8.34 -3.06
N LEU A 59 11.66 -7.84 -4.21
CA LEU A 59 10.48 -8.34 -4.93
C LEU A 59 10.72 -9.63 -5.74
N SER A 60 11.92 -10.21 -5.65
CA SER A 60 12.30 -11.42 -6.38
C SER A 60 11.41 -12.60 -5.98
N ASP A 61 10.79 -13.25 -6.98
CA ASP A 61 10.03 -14.50 -6.92
C ASP A 61 8.58 -14.48 -6.38
N SER A 62 7.92 -13.31 -6.31
CA SER A 62 6.52 -13.22 -5.87
C SER A 62 5.54 -12.87 -7.00
N ASN A 63 4.38 -13.53 -7.05
CA ASN A 63 3.22 -13.07 -7.84
C ASN A 63 2.70 -11.76 -7.25
N LEU A 64 3.19 -10.65 -7.79
CA LEU A 64 2.93 -9.30 -7.28
C LEU A 64 1.73 -8.66 -7.96
N ILE A 65 0.87 -8.04 -7.15
CA ILE A 65 -0.18 -7.14 -7.61
C ILE A 65 0.15 -5.76 -7.05
N LEU A 66 0.48 -4.83 -7.94
CA LEU A 66 0.68 -3.43 -7.58
C LEU A 66 -0.65 -2.68 -7.71
N VAL A 67 -1.05 -2.02 -6.63
CA VAL A 67 -2.19 -1.10 -6.62
C VAL A 67 -1.67 0.28 -6.27
N ALA A 68 -1.67 1.20 -7.24
CA ALA A 68 -1.27 2.58 -7.04
C ALA A 68 -2.52 3.48 -7.07
N ASN A 69 -2.84 4.09 -5.93
CA ASN A 69 -3.87 5.12 -5.83
C ASN A 69 -3.19 6.48 -5.72
N LEU A 70 -2.56 6.92 -6.81
CA LEU A 70 -1.85 8.18 -6.84
C LEU A 70 -2.86 9.35 -6.82
N PRO A 71 -2.54 10.47 -6.15
CA PRO A 71 -3.33 11.69 -6.31
C PRO A 71 -3.37 12.07 -7.80
N TYR A 72 -4.43 12.75 -8.21
CA TYR A 72 -4.51 13.27 -9.58
C TYR A 72 -3.26 14.13 -9.86
N ILE A 73 -2.50 13.73 -10.88
CA ILE A 73 -1.36 14.50 -11.38
C ILE A 73 -1.87 15.27 -12.59
N PRO A 74 -1.89 16.62 -12.56
CA PRO A 74 -2.26 17.42 -13.72
C PRO A 74 -1.40 17.09 -14.94
N GLU A 75 -2.00 16.98 -16.12
CA GLU A 75 -1.32 16.51 -17.34
C GLU A 75 -0.04 17.30 -17.65
N ASN A 76 -0.07 18.62 -17.44
CA ASN A 76 1.07 19.52 -17.66
C ASN A 76 2.28 19.26 -16.73
N THR A 77 2.12 18.46 -15.68
CA THR A 77 3.20 18.12 -14.74
C THR A 77 4.21 17.16 -15.37
N PHE A 78 3.79 16.35 -16.35
CA PHE A 78 4.68 15.42 -17.03
C PHE A 78 5.50 16.12 -18.14
N ASP A 79 4.89 17.07 -18.85
CA ASP A 79 5.56 17.82 -19.92
C ASP A 79 6.63 18.79 -19.40
N GLN A 80 6.51 19.25 -18.15
CA GLN A 80 7.46 20.19 -17.53
C GLN A 80 8.67 19.52 -16.86
N ASN A 81 8.69 18.20 -16.75
CA ASN A 81 9.73 17.44 -16.04
C ASN A 81 10.51 16.47 -16.96
N VAL A 82 10.55 16.76 -18.27
CA VAL A 82 11.39 16.06 -19.27
C VAL A 82 12.71 16.78 -19.47
#